data_AF-A0A2D6GFG8-F1
#
_entry.id   AF-A0A2D6GFG8-F1
#
_cell.length_a   1.000
_cell.length_b   1.000
_cell.length_c   1.000
_cell.angle_alpha   90.00
_cell.angle_beta   90.00
_cell.angle_gamma   90.00
#
_symmetry.space_group_name_H-M   'P 1'
#
loop_
_entity.id
_entity.type
_entity.pdbx_description
1 polymer ?
#
loop_
_entity_poly.entity_id
_entity_poly.type
_entity_poly.pdbx_seq_one_letter_code
_entity_poly.pdbx_strand_id
1 'polypeptide(L)'
;MDSQRERYFPNLIRGQYQDTSSEDPFYNCIAWSVGDESRWWQPSGRAEHYWPPGFPIDDYSVNTLVAVFQQFGFELCETADLDQGYEKIAVYASPDRDYAHTARQLVDGRWASKMGEWEDIEHDTVDVLEGQTYGTAQTFLHRPTDGE
;
A
#
# COMPACT_ATOMS: atom_id res chain seq x y z
N MET A 1 24.52 10.34 -3.78
CA MET A 1 23.84 11.50 -3.16
C MET A 1 22.52 10.95 -2.73
N ASP A 2 22.25 10.93 -1.43
CA ASP A 2 21.02 10.31 -0.96
C ASP A 2 19.84 11.13 -1.48
N SER A 3 18.92 10.46 -2.19
CA SER A 3 17.74 11.10 -2.75
C SER A 3 16.87 11.67 -1.63
N GLN A 4 16.00 12.64 -1.93
CA GLN A 4 15.07 13.19 -0.92
C GLN A 4 14.24 12.06 -0.26
N ARG A 5 13.92 11.01 -1.02
CA ARG A 5 13.22 9.79 -0.60
C ARG A 5 13.99 8.97 0.44
N GLU A 6 15.30 8.77 0.27
CA GLU A 6 16.13 8.01 1.22
C GLU A 6 16.25 8.68 2.59
N ARG A 7 15.96 9.99 2.69
CA ARG A 7 15.85 10.68 3.98
C ARG A 7 14.59 10.30 4.75
N TYR A 8 13.50 10.02 4.05
CA TYR A 8 12.22 9.62 4.65
C TYR A 8 12.11 8.11 4.86
N PHE A 9 12.84 7.33 4.04
CA PHE A 9 12.87 5.87 4.06
C PHE A 9 14.32 5.38 4.07
N PRO A 10 15.01 5.48 5.23
CA PRO A 10 16.43 5.15 5.34
C PRO A 10 16.73 3.67 5.04
N ASN A 11 15.74 2.78 5.16
CA ASN A 11 15.87 1.38 4.81
C ASN A 11 15.99 1.15 3.29
N LEU A 12 15.55 2.09 2.44
CA LEU A 12 15.78 2.03 0.99
C LEU A 12 17.27 2.05 0.62
N ILE A 13 18.12 2.67 1.44
CA ILE A 13 19.57 2.68 1.21
C ILE A 13 20.16 1.27 1.33
N ARG A 14 19.55 0.43 2.16
CA ARG A 14 20.00 -0.93 2.47
C ARG A 14 19.24 -2.00 1.68
N GLY A 15 18.01 -1.73 1.30
CA GLY A 15 17.19 -2.58 0.44
C GLY A 15 17.55 -2.45 -1.03
N GLN A 16 17.12 -3.42 -1.83
CA GLN A 16 17.04 -3.24 -3.27
C GLN A 16 15.66 -2.66 -3.60
N TYR A 17 15.64 -1.59 -4.38
CA TYR A 17 14.43 -1.05 -4.95
C TYR A 17 14.68 -0.55 -6.37
N GLN A 18 13.62 -0.47 -7.16
CA GLN A 18 13.66 0.14 -8.50
C GLN A 18 12.42 0.98 -8.74
N ASP A 19 12.60 2.11 -9.41
CA ASP A 19 11.49 2.92 -9.90
C ASP A 19 10.86 2.23 -11.11
N THR A 20 9.54 2.09 -11.13
CA THR A 20 8.80 1.42 -12.21
C THR A 20 7.87 2.34 -12.98
N SER A 21 7.68 3.57 -12.50
CA SER A 21 6.90 4.60 -13.18
C SER A 21 7.54 5.98 -13.04
N SER A 22 6.96 6.97 -13.72
CA SER A 22 7.22 8.39 -13.45
C SER A 22 6.29 8.90 -12.35
N GLU A 23 6.59 10.04 -11.75
CA GLU A 23 5.71 10.65 -10.75
C GLU A 23 4.29 10.85 -11.29
N ASP A 24 3.29 10.36 -10.55
CA ASP A 24 1.88 10.50 -10.90
C ASP A 24 1.04 10.90 -9.67
N PRO A 25 0.51 12.12 -9.59
CA PRO A 25 -0.29 12.56 -8.45
C PRO A 25 -1.77 12.14 -8.52
N PHE A 26 -2.23 11.46 -9.57
CA PHE A 26 -3.65 11.16 -9.76
C PHE A 26 -4.19 10.02 -8.88
N TYR A 27 -3.32 9.12 -8.42
CA TYR A 27 -3.69 8.00 -7.57
C TYR A 27 -2.65 7.77 -6.46
N ASN A 28 -3.07 7.07 -5.40
CA ASN A 28 -2.24 6.79 -4.23
C ASN A 28 -2.10 5.29 -3.97
N CYS A 29 -1.39 4.94 -2.89
CA CYS A 29 -1.13 3.56 -2.49
C CYS A 29 -2.39 2.71 -2.30
N ILE A 30 -3.45 3.27 -1.74
CA ILE A 30 -4.72 2.55 -1.54
C ILE A 30 -5.36 2.21 -2.90
N ALA A 31 -5.44 3.20 -3.79
CA ALA A 31 -5.98 3.03 -5.13
C ALA A 31 -5.17 2.00 -5.94
N TRP A 32 -3.84 2.11 -5.89
CA TRP A 32 -2.91 1.16 -6.50
C TRP A 32 -3.11 -0.28 -5.98
N SER A 33 -3.34 -0.44 -4.68
CA SER A 33 -3.50 -1.77 -4.05
C SER A 33 -4.72 -2.54 -4.55
N VAL A 34 -5.73 -1.84 -5.07
CA VAL A 34 -6.91 -2.46 -5.70
C VAL A 34 -6.88 -2.39 -7.23
N GLY A 35 -5.78 -1.91 -7.82
CA GLY A 35 -5.61 -1.79 -9.27
C GLY A 35 -6.38 -0.63 -9.90
N ASP A 36 -6.60 0.45 -9.16
CA ASP A 36 -7.29 1.65 -9.64
C ASP A 36 -6.32 2.83 -9.75
N GLU A 37 -5.80 3.06 -10.95
CA GLU A 37 -4.89 4.18 -11.26
C GLU A 37 -5.66 5.46 -11.70
N SER A 38 -7.00 5.43 -11.67
CA SER A 38 -7.81 6.51 -12.27
C SER A 38 -8.18 7.63 -11.30
N ARG A 39 -7.97 7.43 -9.99
CA ARG A 39 -8.42 8.35 -8.94
C ARG A 39 -7.70 8.12 -7.61
N TRP A 40 -7.67 9.16 -6.79
CA TRP A 40 -7.12 9.12 -5.44
C TRP A 40 -8.12 8.54 -4.45
N TRP A 41 -7.71 7.55 -3.65
CA TRP A 41 -8.59 6.90 -2.67
C TRP A 41 -8.33 7.40 -1.25
N GLN A 42 -9.31 8.04 -0.61
CA GLN A 42 -9.16 8.52 0.76
C GLN A 42 -10.52 8.84 1.40
N PRO A 43 -10.74 8.56 2.70
CA PRO A 43 -11.97 8.90 3.42
C PRO A 43 -12.04 10.40 3.77
N SER A 44 -11.67 11.31 2.88
CA SER A 44 -11.61 12.75 3.19
C SER A 44 -12.95 13.47 3.07
N GLY A 45 -13.93 12.85 2.39
CA GLY A 45 -15.21 13.48 2.04
C GLY A 45 -15.09 14.57 0.98
N ARG A 46 -13.91 14.78 0.40
CA ARG A 46 -13.68 15.76 -0.65
C ARG A 46 -14.08 15.20 -2.02
N ALA A 47 -14.53 16.07 -2.93
CA ALA A 47 -15.07 15.67 -4.23
C ALA A 47 -14.02 15.06 -5.17
N GLU A 48 -12.76 15.43 -5.00
CA GLU A 48 -11.61 14.93 -5.75
C GLU A 48 -11.12 13.56 -5.27
N HIS A 49 -11.54 13.11 -4.08
CA HIS A 49 -11.15 11.81 -3.54
C HIS A 49 -12.31 10.83 -3.65
N TYR A 50 -11.99 9.60 -4.04
CA TYR A 50 -12.92 8.50 -4.00
C TYR A 50 -12.84 7.76 -2.65
N TRP A 51 -14.00 7.38 -2.14
CA TRP A 51 -14.11 6.43 -1.04
C TRP A 51 -15.34 5.56 -1.28
N PRO A 52 -15.25 4.22 -1.11
CA PRO A 52 -16.39 3.35 -1.38
C PRO A 52 -17.62 3.70 -0.52
N PRO A 53 -18.83 3.72 -1.10
CA PRO A 53 -20.04 4.00 -0.33
C PRO A 53 -20.29 2.89 0.70
N GLY A 54 -20.76 3.28 1.88
CA GLY A 54 -21.04 2.37 2.99
C GLY A 54 -19.95 2.33 4.07
N PHE A 55 -18.82 3.02 3.83
CA PHE A 55 -17.74 3.17 4.81
C PHE A 55 -17.73 4.59 5.41
N PRO A 56 -17.29 4.74 6.67
CA PRO A 56 -17.18 6.05 7.30
C PRO A 56 -16.21 6.97 6.55
N ILE A 57 -16.57 8.24 6.50
CA ILE A 57 -15.69 9.35 6.11
C ILE A 57 -14.97 9.83 7.38
N ASP A 58 -13.75 10.35 7.24
CA ASP A 58 -12.85 10.83 8.29
C ASP A 58 -12.41 9.73 9.29
N ASP A 59 -12.46 8.47 8.86
CA ASP A 59 -11.96 7.33 9.62
C ASP A 59 -10.76 6.72 8.90
N TYR A 60 -9.59 6.91 9.48
CA TYR A 60 -8.32 6.40 8.97
C TYR A 60 -7.83 5.18 9.76
N SER A 61 -8.72 4.51 10.50
CA SER A 61 -8.34 3.31 11.24
C SER A 61 -7.99 2.15 10.30
N VAL A 62 -7.02 1.33 10.71
CA VAL A 62 -6.65 0.09 10.00
C VAL A 62 -7.87 -0.81 9.79
N ASN A 63 -8.77 -0.88 10.78
CA ASN A 63 -9.98 -1.69 10.70
C ASN A 63 -10.91 -1.26 9.56
N THR A 64 -11.12 0.04 9.38
CA THR A 64 -11.95 0.56 8.29
C THR A 64 -11.31 0.30 6.93
N LEU A 65 -9.99 0.48 6.81
CA LEU A 65 -9.27 0.18 5.57
C LEU A 65 -9.30 -1.32 5.22
N VAL A 66 -9.14 -2.20 6.21
CA VAL A 66 -9.30 -3.66 6.05
C VAL A 66 -10.69 -4.00 5.56
N ALA A 67 -11.73 -3.42 6.17
CA ALA A 67 -13.11 -3.67 5.76
C ALA A 67 -13.40 -3.16 4.33
N VAL A 68 -12.76 -2.07 3.92
CA VAL A 68 -12.77 -1.62 2.52
C VAL A 68 -12.15 -2.66 1.61
N PHE A 69 -10.93 -3.14 1.89
CA PHE A 69 -10.30 -4.18 1.05
C PHE A 69 -11.12 -5.47 1.00
N GLN A 70 -11.80 -5.84 2.08
CA GLN A 70 -12.71 -6.99 2.11
C GLN A 70 -13.87 -6.86 1.10
N GLN A 71 -14.34 -5.64 0.83
CA GLN A 71 -15.33 -5.41 -0.24
C GLN A 71 -14.78 -5.78 -1.63
N PHE A 72 -13.46 -5.73 -1.81
CA PHE A 72 -12.74 -6.06 -3.06
C PHE A 72 -12.21 -7.50 -3.09
N GLY A 73 -12.75 -8.37 -2.23
CA GLY A 73 -12.46 -9.80 -2.21
C GLY A 73 -11.20 -10.18 -1.44
N PHE A 74 -10.58 -9.25 -0.73
CA PHE A 74 -9.45 -9.55 0.15
C PHE A 74 -9.89 -10.14 1.48
N GLU A 75 -9.13 -11.09 1.99
CA GLU A 75 -9.29 -11.66 3.33
C GLU A 75 -8.01 -11.45 4.13
N LEU A 76 -8.10 -11.46 5.46
CA LEU A 76 -6.92 -11.33 6.32
C LEU A 76 -6.03 -12.58 6.19
N CYS A 77 -4.72 -12.39 6.14
CA CYS A 77 -3.74 -13.48 6.25
C CYS A 77 -2.66 -13.17 7.28
N GLU A 78 -1.97 -14.23 7.72
CA GLU A 78 -1.03 -14.15 8.83
C GLU A 78 0.35 -13.63 8.41
N THR A 79 0.76 -13.83 7.14
CA THR A 79 2.14 -13.57 6.72
C THR A 79 2.26 -12.81 5.40
N ALA A 80 3.39 -12.12 5.27
CA ALA A 80 3.85 -11.46 4.05
C ALA A 80 4.45 -12.45 3.02
N ASP A 81 4.56 -13.73 3.34
CA ASP A 81 5.23 -14.71 2.48
C ASP A 81 4.46 -14.87 1.17
N LEU A 82 5.16 -15.09 0.05
CA LEU A 82 4.52 -15.35 -1.23
C LEU A 82 3.62 -16.59 -1.14
N ASP A 83 2.38 -16.44 -1.58
CA ASP A 83 1.41 -17.55 -1.67
C ASP A 83 0.95 -17.69 -3.13
N GLN A 84 1.25 -18.84 -3.74
CA GLN A 84 0.97 -19.05 -5.16
C GLN A 84 -0.54 -19.02 -5.42
N GLY A 85 -0.94 -18.23 -6.42
CA GLY A 85 -2.35 -18.04 -6.76
C GLY A 85 -3.05 -16.98 -5.91
N TYR A 86 -2.32 -16.21 -5.10
CA TYR A 86 -2.84 -15.08 -4.35
C TYR A 86 -2.02 -13.82 -4.60
N GLU A 87 -2.70 -12.69 -4.70
CA GLU A 87 -2.07 -11.39 -4.53
C GLU A 87 -2.28 -10.90 -3.10
N LYS A 88 -1.30 -10.17 -2.56
CA LYS A 88 -1.33 -9.70 -1.18
C LYS A 88 -1.25 -8.18 -1.07
N ILE A 89 -1.80 -7.65 0.02
CA ILE A 89 -1.65 -6.27 0.45
C ILE A 89 -1.01 -6.26 1.84
N ALA A 90 -0.04 -5.38 2.04
CA ALA A 90 0.49 -5.02 3.36
C ALA A 90 -0.03 -3.64 3.74
N VAL A 91 -0.64 -3.51 4.92
CA VAL A 91 -1.05 -2.24 5.50
C VAL A 91 -0.02 -1.81 6.53
N TYR A 92 0.50 -0.60 6.33
CA TYR A 92 1.45 0.03 7.23
C TYR A 92 0.73 1.00 8.15
N ALA A 93 1.03 0.90 9.44
CA ALA A 93 0.50 1.78 10.47
C ALA A 93 1.54 1.99 11.58
N SER A 94 1.38 3.06 12.35
CA SER A 94 2.16 3.29 13.57
C SER A 94 1.25 3.16 14.80
N PRO A 95 1.75 2.76 15.98
CA PRO A 95 0.91 2.64 17.17
C PRO A 95 0.17 3.93 17.58
N ASP A 96 0.71 5.09 17.19
CA ASP A 96 0.20 6.42 17.46
C ASP A 96 -0.56 7.02 16.27
N ARG A 97 -0.68 6.28 15.16
CA ARG A 97 -1.32 6.77 13.94
C ARG A 97 -2.29 5.75 13.36
N ASP A 98 -3.28 6.31 12.71
CA ASP A 98 -4.06 5.69 11.68
C ASP A 98 -3.18 5.11 10.55
N TYR A 99 -3.76 4.31 9.63
CA TYR A 99 -2.97 3.72 8.54
C TYR A 99 -2.23 4.82 7.76
N ALA A 100 -1.02 4.51 7.30
CA ALA A 100 -0.15 5.48 6.64
C ALA A 100 0.18 5.09 5.19
N HIS A 101 0.21 3.80 4.88
CA HIS A 101 0.58 3.31 3.55
C HIS A 101 0.06 1.90 3.29
N THR A 102 0.01 1.52 2.01
CA THR A 102 -0.21 0.14 1.59
C THR A 102 0.74 -0.27 0.46
N ALA A 103 1.18 -1.52 0.47
CA ALA A 103 1.97 -2.11 -0.60
C ALA A 103 1.28 -3.37 -1.13
N ARG A 104 1.49 -3.69 -2.42
CA ARG A 104 0.94 -4.88 -3.07
C ARG A 104 2.06 -5.87 -3.38
N GLN A 105 1.85 -7.16 -3.10
CA GLN A 105 2.82 -8.20 -3.47
C GLN A 105 2.67 -8.56 -4.95
N LEU A 106 3.80 -8.63 -5.63
CA LEU A 106 3.92 -9.08 -7.01
C LEU A 106 4.00 -10.61 -7.07
N VAL A 107 3.74 -11.16 -8.25
CA VAL A 107 3.74 -12.62 -8.50
C VAL A 107 5.09 -13.28 -8.25
N ASP A 108 6.18 -12.52 -8.24
CA ASP A 108 7.54 -12.98 -7.96
C ASP A 108 7.92 -12.89 -6.48
N GLY A 109 7.02 -12.42 -5.61
CA GLY A 109 7.22 -12.27 -4.18
C GLY A 109 7.77 -10.91 -3.74
N ARG A 110 8.22 -10.07 -4.69
CA ARG A 110 8.56 -8.67 -4.39
C ARG A 110 7.31 -7.86 -4.10
N TRP A 111 7.49 -6.63 -3.64
CA TRP A 111 6.43 -5.72 -3.27
C TRP A 111 6.47 -4.46 -4.12
N ALA A 112 5.30 -3.91 -4.45
CA ALA A 112 5.13 -2.67 -5.18
C ALA A 112 4.43 -1.63 -4.30
N SER A 113 4.92 -0.39 -4.36
CA SER A 113 4.41 0.73 -3.56
C SER A 113 4.31 2.00 -4.40
N LYS A 114 3.13 2.63 -4.40
CA LYS A 114 2.96 4.00 -4.88
C LYS A 114 3.39 4.99 -3.80
N MET A 115 4.44 5.77 -4.05
CA MET A 115 5.08 6.63 -3.04
C MET A 115 4.36 7.99 -2.90
N GLY A 116 3.09 7.98 -2.49
CA GLY A 116 2.27 9.19 -2.39
C GLY A 116 2.07 9.83 -3.76
N GLU A 117 2.51 11.08 -3.95
CA GLU A 117 2.45 11.81 -5.23
C GLU A 117 3.64 11.47 -6.17
N TRP A 118 4.62 10.68 -5.72
CA TRP A 118 5.85 10.38 -6.47
C TRP A 118 5.73 9.15 -7.37
N GLU A 119 6.83 8.47 -7.70
CA GLU A 119 6.84 7.26 -8.53
C GLU A 119 6.27 6.03 -7.79
N ASP A 120 6.01 4.99 -8.57
CA ASP A 120 5.94 3.62 -8.07
C ASP A 120 7.33 3.03 -7.93
N ILE A 121 7.49 2.23 -6.89
CA ILE A 121 8.69 1.45 -6.68
C ILE A 121 8.34 -0.03 -6.50
N GLU A 122 9.27 -0.88 -6.95
CA GLU A 122 9.33 -2.27 -6.51
C GLU A 122 10.46 -2.43 -5.49
N HIS A 123 10.24 -3.24 -4.45
CA HIS A 123 11.18 -3.50 -3.37
C HIS A 123 11.07 -4.96 -2.91
N ASP A 124 12.16 -5.51 -2.38
CA ASP A 124 12.24 -6.94 -2.08
C ASP A 124 11.34 -7.36 -0.91
N THR A 125 11.21 -6.50 0.12
CA THR A 125 10.56 -6.84 1.38
C THR A 125 9.85 -5.65 1.99
N VAL A 126 8.77 -5.92 2.74
CA VAL A 126 7.95 -4.86 3.35
C VAL A 126 8.71 -3.96 4.33
N ASP A 127 9.77 -4.46 4.97
CA ASP A 127 10.60 -3.72 5.94
C ASP A 127 11.39 -2.55 5.31
N VAL A 128 11.58 -2.57 3.98
CA VAL A 128 12.30 -1.53 3.24
C VAL A 128 11.62 -0.16 3.36
N LEU A 129 10.30 -0.15 3.56
CA LEU A 129 9.51 1.07 3.73
C LEU A 129 9.08 1.34 5.17
N GLU A 130 9.46 0.47 6.11
CA GLU A 130 9.19 0.69 7.51
C GLU A 130 10.01 1.83 8.09
N GLY A 131 9.42 2.55 9.05
CA GLY A 131 10.09 3.64 9.75
C GLY A 131 9.12 4.73 10.17
N GLN A 132 9.66 5.91 10.44
CA GLN A 132 8.87 7.02 11.00
C GLN A 132 7.75 7.50 10.07
N THR A 133 7.92 7.35 8.75
CA THR A 133 6.99 7.88 7.74
C THR A 133 5.74 7.00 7.60
N TYR A 134 5.93 5.69 7.40
CA TYR A 134 4.82 4.74 7.18
C TYR A 134 4.50 3.84 8.38
N GLY A 135 5.34 3.83 9.41
CA GLY A 135 5.20 2.90 10.52
C GLY A 135 5.75 1.53 10.16
N THR A 136 5.06 0.47 10.60
CA THR A 136 5.43 -0.92 10.32
C THR A 136 4.33 -1.65 9.55
N ALA A 137 4.69 -2.64 8.74
CA ALA A 137 3.73 -3.50 8.07
C ALA A 137 3.11 -4.46 9.10
N GLN A 138 1.86 -4.19 9.50
CA GLN A 138 1.22 -4.88 10.63
C GLN A 138 0.04 -5.76 10.22
N THR A 139 -0.56 -5.50 9.07
CA THR A 139 -1.74 -6.25 8.61
C THR A 139 -1.56 -6.67 7.18
N PHE A 140 -1.77 -7.96 6.93
CA PHE A 140 -1.68 -8.55 5.60
C PHE A 140 -3.05 -9.03 5.17
N LEU A 141 -3.37 -8.79 3.90
CA LEU A 141 -4.54 -9.31 3.27
C LEU A 141 -4.16 -10.02 1.98
N HIS A 142 -4.99 -10.94 1.51
CA HIS A 142 -4.79 -11.63 0.25
C HIS A 142 -6.11 -11.88 -0.46
N ARG A 143 -6.07 -12.02 -1.78
CA ARG A 143 -7.19 -12.55 -2.57
C ARG A 143 -6.67 -13.43 -3.70
N PRO A 144 -7.46 -14.39 -4.20
CA PRO A 144 -7.05 -15.21 -5.33
C PRO A 144 -6.68 -14.32 -6.53
N THR A 145 -5.55 -14.59 -7.17
CA THR A 145 -5.27 -14.04 -8.50
C THR A 145 -6.14 -14.78 -9.51
N ASP A 146 -6.75 -14.07 -10.45
CA ASP A 146 -7.34 -14.71 -11.63
C ASP A 146 -6.21 -15.45 -12.35
N GLY A 147 -6.21 -16.79 -12.25
CA GLY A 147 -5.17 -17.62 -12.85
C GLY A 147 -5.16 -17.42 -14.36
N GLU A 148 -4.08 -16.84 -14.89
CA GLU A 148 -3.74 -16.92 -16.32
C GLU A 148 -3.12 -18.28 -16.67
#